data_AF-A0AAD5PAE0-F1
#
_entry.id   AF-A0AAD5PAE0-F1
#
_cell.length_a   1.000
_cell.length_b   1.000
_cell.length_c   1.000
_cell.angle_alpha   90.00
_cell.angle_beta   90.00
_cell.angle_gamma   90.00
#
_symmetry.space_group_name_H-M   'P 1'
#
loop_
_entity.id
_entity.type
_entity.pdbx_description
1 polymer ?
#
loop_
_entity_poly.entity_id
_entity_poly.type
_entity_poly.pdbx_seq_one_letter_code
_entity_poly.pdbx_strand_id
1 'polypeptide(L)' 'MNRGPVVLTIDEAEYLLDQLPMPDREEDAMVTKLREKLRELLTELRKGAEGTQ' A
#
# COMPACT_ATOMS: atom_id res chain seq x y z
N MET A 1 21.33 -10.50 -2.80
CA MET A 1 20.96 -9.33 -1.98
C MET A 1 20.15 -9.83 -0.80
N ASN A 2 20.73 -9.89 0.40
CA ASN A 2 19.99 -10.19 1.63
C ASN A 2 19.41 -8.88 2.17
N ARG A 3 18.26 -8.47 1.65
CA ARG A 3 17.48 -7.39 2.27
C ARG A 3 16.62 -8.06 3.34
N GLY A 4 16.90 -7.78 4.61
CA GLY A 4 16.05 -8.21 5.71
C GLY A 4 14.62 -7.68 5.55
N PRO A 5 13.69 -8.12 6.41
CA PRO A 5 12.31 -7.66 6.34
C PRO A 5 12.25 -6.13 6.45
N VAL A 6 11.48 -5.51 5.55
CA VAL A 6 11.18 -4.08 5.62
C VAL A 6 10.03 -3.92 6.61
N VAL A 7 10.25 -3.15 7.68
CA VAL A 7 9.22 -2.76 8.64
C VAL A 7 8.83 -1.33 8.32
N LEU A 8 7.55 -1.10 8.05
CA LEU A 8 6.99 0.21 7.72
C LEU A 8 5.83 0.51 8.67
N THR A 9 5.68 1.77 9.06
CA THR A 9 4.43 2.27 9.63
C THR A 9 3.34 2.36 8.55
N ILE A 10 2.08 2.54 8.96
CA ILE A 10 0.98 2.76 8.02
C ILE A 10 1.22 4.04 7.20
N ASP A 11 1.69 5.12 7.85
CA ASP A 11 2.02 6.38 7.18
C ASP A 11 3.12 6.21 6.12
N GLU A 12 4.17 5.46 6.44
CA GLU A 12 5.27 5.20 5.50
C GLU A 12 4.82 4.35 4.31
N ALA A 13 3.98 3.35 4.55
CA ALA A 13 3.44 2.49 3.50
C ALA A 13 2.51 3.27 2.56
N GLU A 14 1.63 4.13 3.11
CA GLU A 14 0.77 5.02 2.32
C GLU A 14 1.62 6.04 1.52
N TYR A 15 2.61 6.65 2.14
CA TYR A 15 3.52 7.60 1.48
C TYR A 15 4.27 6.97 0.30
N LEU A 16 4.70 5.72 0.42
CA LEU A 16 5.33 5.00 -0.69
C LEU A 16 4.32 4.62 -1.78
N LEU A 17 3.09 4.26 -1.41
CA LEU A 17 2.03 3.94 -2.37
C LEU A 17 1.60 5.17 -3.18
N ASP A 18 1.57 6.34 -2.56
CA ASP A 18 1.18 7.61 -3.21
C ASP A 18 2.26 8.15 -4.16
N GLN A 19 3.50 7.70 -4.03
CA GLN A 19 4.57 8.01 -4.99
C GLN A 19 4.48 7.19 -6.27
N LEU A 20 3.66 6.13 -6.30
CA LEU A 20 3.49 5.36 -7.51
C LEU A 20 2.75 6.21 -8.56
N PRO A 21 3.21 6.23 -9.82
CA PRO A 21 2.50 6.91 -10.88
C PRO A 21 1.11 6.28 -11.07
N MET A 22 0.21 7.02 -11.71
CA MET A 22 -1.07 6.44 -12.14
C MET A 22 -0.81 5.19 -13.00
N PRO A 23 -1.60 4.10 -12.81
CA PRO A 23 -1.47 2.91 -13.64
C PRO A 23 -1.58 3.29 -15.12
N ASP A 24 -0.60 2.85 -15.91
CA ASP A 24 -0.62 3.03 -17.35
C ASP A 24 -1.61 2.04 -17.99
N ARG A 25 -2.09 2.33 -19.20
CA ARG A 25 -2.95 1.43 -19.99
C ARG A 25 -2.30 0.10 -20.32
N GLU A 26 -0.97 0.06 -20.37
CA GLU A 26 -0.17 -1.15 -20.61
C GLU A 26 0.25 -1.84 -19.31
N GLU A 27 -0.11 -1.31 -18.14
CA GLU A 27 0.20 -1.95 -16.85
C GLU A 27 -0.52 -3.30 -16.73
N ASP A 28 0.20 -4.31 -16.26
CA ASP A 28 -0.36 -5.64 -16.01
C ASP A 28 -1.56 -5.53 -15.05
N ALA A 29 -2.70 -6.09 -15.46
CA ALA A 29 -3.95 -6.04 -14.70
C ALA A 29 -3.80 -6.57 -13.26
N MET A 30 -2.90 -7.54 -13.03
CA MET A 30 -2.59 -8.03 -11.69
C MET A 30 -1.89 -6.96 -10.85
N VAL A 31 -0.97 -6.20 -11.44
CA VAL A 31 -0.24 -5.12 -10.74
C VAL A 31 -1.23 -4.02 -10.34
N THR A 32 -2.10 -3.58 -11.24
CA THR A 32 -3.16 -2.60 -10.93
C THR A 32 -4.03 -3.09 -9.77
N LYS A 33 -4.49 -4.35 -9.84
CA LYS A 33 -5.32 -4.96 -8.80
C LYS A 33 -4.61 -5.04 -7.45
N LEU A 34 -3.31 -5.36 -7.44
CA LEU A 34 -2.53 -5.44 -6.20
C LEU A 34 -2.34 -4.06 -5.57
N ARG A 35 -2.12 -3.00 -6.36
CA ARG A 35 -2.06 -1.61 -5.86
C ARG A 35 -3.37 -1.21 -5.18
N GLU A 36 -4.51 -1.50 -5.82
CA GLU A 36 -5.84 -1.23 -5.26
C GLU A 36 -6.06 -1.99 -3.95
N LYS A 37 -5.74 -3.28 -3.91
CA LYS A 37 -5.89 -4.10 -2.71
C LYS A 37 -4.98 -3.66 -1.57
N LEU A 38 -3.77 -3.21 -1.86
CA LEU A 38 -2.88 -2.64 -0.86
C LEU A 38 -3.45 -1.34 -0.29
N ARG A 39 -4.00 -0.46 -1.13
CA ARG A 39 -4.65 0.78 -0.68
C ARG A 39 -5.85 0.49 0.23
N GLU A 40 -6.71 -0.44 -0.16
CA GLU A 40 -7.86 -0.87 0.65
C GLU A 40 -7.40 -1.44 2.00
N LEU A 41 -6.39 -2.31 2.00
CA LEU A 41 -5.84 -2.89 3.23
C LEU A 41 -5.32 -1.81 4.18
N LEU A 42 -4.50 -0.88 3.70
CA LEU A 42 -3.95 0.21 4.52
C LEU A 42 -5.06 1.10 5.08
N THR A 43 -6.10 1.36 4.28
CA THR A 43 -7.29 2.12 4.71
C THR A 43 -8.02 1.42 5.86
N GLU A 44 -8.24 0.11 5.76
CA GLU A 44 -8.91 -0.65 6.83
C GLU A 44 -8.05 -0.79 8.08
N LEU A 45 -6.72 -0.95 7.92
CA LEU A 45 -5.79 -0.96 9.05
C LEU A 45 -5.80 0.37 9.80
N ARG A 46 -5.83 1.51 9.09
CA ARG A 46 -5.92 2.84 9.69
C ARG A 46 -7.23 3.01 10.49
N LYS A 47 -8.38 2.63 9.91
CA LYS A 47 -9.66 2.64 10.62
C LYS A 47 -9.63 1.78 11.89
N GLY A 48 -9.02 0.59 11.81
CA GLY A 48 -8.88 -0.31 12.95
C GLY A 48 -7.95 0.23 14.04
N ALA A 49 -6.88 0.94 13.65
CA ALA A 49 -5.95 1.59 14.58
C ALA A 49 -6.57 2.81 15.26
N GLU A 50 -7.42 3.57 14.57
CA GLU A 50 -8.11 4.75 15.10
C GLU A 50 -9.31 4.38 16.01
N GLY A 51 -9.75 3.12 16.00
CA GLY A 51 -10.95 2.62 16.70
C GLY A 51 -10.73 1.87 18.01
N THR A 52 -9.55 1.97 18.64
CA THR A 52 -9.30 1.42 19.99
C THR A 52 -8.88 2.52 20.96
N GLN A 53 -9.83 3.39 21.31
CA GLN A 53 -9.75 4.28 22.47
C GLN A 53 -11.05 4.23 23.27
#